data_AF-A0A932FWX7-F1
#
_entry.id   AF-A0A932FWX7-F1
#
_cell.length_a   1.000
_cell.length_b   1.000
_cell.length_c   1.000
_cell.angle_alpha   90.00
_cell.angle_beta   90.00
_cell.angle_gamma   90.00
#
_symmetry.space_group_name_H-M   'P 1'
#
loop_
_entity.id
_entity.type
_entity.pdbx_description
1 polymer ?
#
loop_
_entity_poly.entity_id
_entity_poly.type
_entity_poly.pdbx_seq_one_letter_code
_entity_poly.pdbx_strand_id
1 'polypeptide(L)' 'MVAEVEHPTLGPIKSFGVGPKFSLTPAKVRQAAPRLGENNLDIYRGLLGLSDREMEELRALKVI' A
#
# COMPACT_ATOMS: atom_id res chain seq x y z
N MET A 1 -2.44 -5.97 -21.78
CA MET A 1 -3.08 -6.89 -20.80
C MET A 1 -3.79 -6.02 -19.78
N VAL A 2 -5.07 -6.25 -19.51
CA VAL A 2 -5.83 -5.51 -18.49
C VAL A 2 -5.79 -6.31 -17.19
N ALA A 3 -5.55 -5.65 -16.06
CA ALA A 3 -5.62 -6.24 -14.74
C ALA A 3 -6.84 -5.66 -14.00
N GLU A 4 -7.59 -6.54 -13.33
CA GLU A 4 -8.68 -6.16 -12.43
C GLU A 4 -8.17 -6.22 -10.99
N VAL A 5 -8.38 -5.14 -10.24
CA VAL A 5 -7.99 -5.03 -8.84
C VAL A 5 -9.09 -4.38 -8.02
N GLU A 6 -9.21 -4.80 -6.77
CA GLU A 6 -10.14 -4.21 -5.81
C GLU A 6 -9.49 -2.96 -5.17
N HIS A 7 -10.09 -1.79 -5.37
CA HIS A 7 -9.63 -0.55 -4.77
C HIS A 7 -10.43 -0.24 -3.50
N PRO A 8 -9.78 0.08 -2.36
CA PRO A 8 -10.42 0.21 -1.06
C PRO A 8 -11.54 1.26 -0.98
N THR A 9 -11.56 2.23 -1.90
CA THR A 9 -12.59 3.29 -1.99
C THR A 9 -13.47 3.20 -3.24
N LEU A 10 -12.94 2.66 -4.34
CA LEU A 10 -13.59 2.76 -5.67
C LEU A 10 -14.23 1.44 -6.09
N GLY A 11 -14.02 0.37 -5.33
CA GLY A 11 -14.47 -0.97 -5.69
C GLY A 11 -13.59 -1.58 -6.79
N PRO A 12 -14.13 -2.50 -7.61
CA PRO A 12 -13.38 -3.16 -8.66
C PRO A 12 -13.04 -2.19 -9.79
N ILE A 13 -11.75 -2.05 -10.10
CA ILE A 13 -11.25 -1.18 -11.18
C ILE A 13 -10.42 -1.97 -12.18
N LYS A 14 -10.38 -1.48 -13.43
CA LYS A 14 -9.52 -1.98 -14.51
C LYS A 14 -8.32 -1.06 -14.68
N SER A 15 -7.12 -1.63 -14.68
CA SER A 15 -5.88 -0.91 -14.94
C SER A 15 -4.99 -1.66 -15.94
N PHE A 16 -3.98 -0.98 -16.46
CA PHE A 16 -2.97 -1.63 -17.27
C PHE A 16 -2.18 -2.63 -16.42
N GLY A 17 -2.16 -3.89 -16.86
CA GLY A 17 -1.32 -4.92 -16.27
C GLY A 17 0.14 -4.78 -16.69
N VAL A 18 0.99 -5.69 -16.21
CA VAL A 18 2.41 -5.69 -16.58
C VAL A 18 2.57 -6.08 -18.06
N GLY A 19 3.20 -5.22 -18.84
CA GLY A 19 3.38 -5.41 -20.29
C GLY A 19 4.30 -6.59 -20.63
N PRO A 20 5.57 -6.57 -20.17
CA PRO A 20 6.49 -7.68 -20.39
C PRO A 20 6.08 -8.95 -19.64
N LYS A 21 6.25 -10.12 -20.27
CA LYS A 21 6.08 -11.41 -19.62
C LYS A 21 7.44 -11.97 -19.22
N PHE A 22 7.67 -12.04 -17.91
CA PHE A 22 8.87 -12.65 -17.35
C PHE A 22 8.62 -14.14 -17.13
N SER A 23 9.49 -14.99 -17.68
CA SER A 23 9.35 -16.45 -17.61
C SER A 23 9.69 -17.02 -16.24
N LEU A 24 10.74 -16.50 -15.59
CA LEU A 24 11.21 -16.97 -14.27
C LEU A 24 10.53 -16.26 -13.11
N THR A 25 10.22 -14.97 -13.27
CA THR A 25 9.62 -14.14 -12.22
C THR A 25 8.36 -13.43 -12.71
N PRO A 26 7.25 -14.15 -12.93
CA PRO A 26 6.02 -13.57 -13.47
C PRO A 26 5.56 -12.36 -12.66
N ALA A 27 5.60 -11.19 -13.29
CA ALA A 27 5.16 -9.95 -12.67
C ALA A 27 3.63 -9.92 -12.60
N LYS A 28 3.09 -9.42 -11.48
CA LYS A 28 1.65 -9.34 -11.21
C LYS A 28 1.33 -7.99 -10.59
N VAL A 29 0.18 -7.43 -10.97
CA VAL A 29 -0.42 -6.33 -10.19
C VAL A 29 -0.96 -6.95 -8.91
N ARG A 30 -0.41 -6.56 -7.75
CA ARG A 30 -0.70 -7.24 -6.46
C ARG A 30 -1.87 -6.61 -5.70
N GLN A 31 -2.01 -5.29 -5.82
CA GLN A 31 -3.00 -4.51 -5.11
C GLN A 31 -3.27 -3.21 -5.87
N ALA A 32 -4.41 -2.59 -5.60
CA ALA A 32 -4.72 -1.26 -6.06
C ALA A 32 -3.86 -0.20 -5.34
N ALA A 33 -4.02 1.07 -5.72
CA ALA A 33 -3.37 2.16 -5.00
C ALA A 33 -3.88 2.20 -3.54
N PRO A 34 -2.99 2.34 -2.55
CA PRO A 34 -3.38 2.45 -1.15
C PRO A 34 -4.05 3.80 -0.88
N ARG A 35 -4.85 3.86 0.19
CA ARG A 35 -5.34 5.16 0.71
C ARG A 35 -4.21 5.93 1.39
N LEU A 36 -4.44 7.24 1.56
CA LEU A 36 -3.56 8.07 2.37
C LEU A 36 -3.43 7.49 3.79
N GLY A 37 -2.20 7.18 4.19
CA GLY A 37 -1.89 6.66 5.52
C GLY A 37 -2.24 5.19 5.76
N GLU A 38 -2.68 4.44 4.73
CA GLU A 38 -3.14 3.04 4.88
C GLU A 38 -2.11 2.13 5.54
N ASN A 39 -0.83 2.33 5.23
CA ASN A 39 0.27 1.49 5.70
C ASN A 39 1.04 2.12 6.88
N ASN A 40 0.56 3.22 7.47
CA ASN A 40 1.30 3.93 8.52
C ASN A 40 1.58 3.03 9.73
N LEU A 41 0.62 2.22 10.17
CA LEU A 41 0.83 1.31 11.31
C LEU A 41 1.82 0.20 10.96
N ASP A 42 1.68 -0.42 9.79
CA ASP A 42 2.59 -1.48 9.36
C ASP A 42 4.04 -0.99 9.25
N ILE A 43 4.24 0.24 8.79
CA ILE A 43 5.57 0.83 8.67
C ILE A 43 6.09 1.34 10.01
N TYR A 44 5.37 2.24 10.68
CA TYR A 44 5.87 2.88 11.90
C TYR A 44 5.97 1.89 13.06
N ARG A 45 4.96 1.03 13.25
CA ARG A 45 4.99 0.03 14.31
C ARG A 45 5.61 -1.28 13.87
N GLY A 46 5.22 -1.81 12.72
CA GLY A 46 5.63 -3.14 12.28
C GLY A 46 7.10 -3.18 11.84
N LEU A 47 7.51 -2.25 10.98
CA LEU A 47 8.87 -2.24 10.43
C LEU A 47 9.86 -1.43 11.29
N LEU A 48 9.46 -0.26 11.77
CA LEU A 48 10.34 0.64 12.54
C LEU A 48 10.28 0.42 14.05
N GLY A 49 9.29 -0.34 14.55
CA GLY A 49 9.20 -0.69 15.96
C GLY A 49 8.82 0.45 16.90
N LEU A 50 8.22 1.53 16.39
CA LEU A 50 7.80 2.66 17.22
C LEU A 50 6.73 2.22 18.24
N SER A 51 6.88 2.72 19.46
CA SER A 51 5.92 2.54 20.53
C SER A 51 4.65 3.36 20.31
N ASP A 52 3.57 3.02 21.03
CA ASP A 52 2.32 3.78 20.96
C ASP A 52 2.52 5.25 21.40
N ARG A 53 3.43 5.48 22.37
CA ARG A 53 3.80 6.83 22.81
C ARG A 53 4.46 7.64 21.69
N GLU A 54 5.45 7.07 20.99
CA GLU A 54 6.10 7.76 19.87
C GLU A 54 5.12 8.05 18.74
N MET A 55 4.17 7.14 18.48
CA MET A 55 3.09 7.37 17.52
C MET A 55 2.19 8.55 17.91
N GLU A 56 1.84 8.68 19.19
CA GLU A 56 1.06 9.82 19.69
C GLU A 56 1.84 11.14 19.57
N GLU A 57 3.14 11.13 19.88
CA GLU A 57 4.01 12.30 19.74
C GLU A 57 4.08 12.77 18.28
N LEU A 58 4.25 11.85 17.32
CA LEU A 58 4.26 12.18 15.89
C LEU A 58 2.92 12.76 15.42
N ARG A 59 1.78 12.21 15.89
CA ARG A 59 0.44 12.75 15.61
C ARG A 59 0.26 14.15 16.20
N ALA A 60 0.72 14.36 17.44
CA ALA A 60 0.63 15.66 18.10
C ALA A 60 1.45 16.74 17.38
N LEU A 61 2.63 16.37 16.86
CA LEU A 61 3.48 17.23 16.04
C LEU A 61 2.93 17.45 14.61
N LYS A 62 1.86 16.75 14.22
CA LYS A 62 1.24 16.81 12.88
C LYS A 62 2.22 16.47 11.75
N VAL A 63 3.14 15.55 12.02
CA VAL A 63 4.09 15.04 11.02
C VAL A 63 3.68 13.70 10.43
N ILE A 64 2.60 13.09 10.95
CA ILE A 64 1.93 11.88 10.44
C ILE A 64 0.41 11.96 10.56
#